data_AF-A0A2G6MVC9-F1
#
_entry.id   AF-A0A2G6MVC9-F1
#
_cell.length_a   1.000
_cell.length_b   1.000
_cell.length_c   1.000
_cell.angle_alpha   90.00
_cell.angle_beta   90.00
_cell.angle_gamma   90.00
#
_symmetry.space_group_name_H-M   'P 1'
#
loop_
_entity.id
_entity.type
_entity.pdbx_description
1 polymer ?
#
loop_
_entity_poly.entity_id
_entity_poly.type
_entity_poly.pdbx_seq_one_letter_code
_entity_poly.pdbx_strand_id
1 'polypeptide(L)'
;FPTANLYITGDDLVPRYGVYVCQVIYEETCYGGVINIGYNPTFDGGVLVAEAHIFDFNKDIYGKPITVNLIKYLREEVKFTGVASLARYIAKDVERSRKILAALAGKQGDLP
;
A
#
# COMPACT_ATOMS: atom_id res chain seq x y z
N PHE A 1 5.96 -9.91 -4.64
CA PHE A 1 5.05 -8.98 -3.96
C PHE A 1 3.89 -8.68 -4.90
N PRO A 2 2.87 -9.54 -5.01
CA PRO A 2 1.69 -9.26 -5.83
C PRO A 2 0.98 -8.01 -5.29
N THR A 3 0.47 -7.16 -6.18
CA THR A 3 -0.21 -5.91 -5.81
C THR A 3 -1.62 -5.88 -6.38
N ALA A 4 -2.55 -5.34 -5.60
CA ALA A 4 -3.84 -4.90 -6.09
C ALA A 4 -3.68 -3.46 -6.60
N ASN A 5 -4.03 -3.22 -7.86
CA ASN A 5 -4.02 -1.89 -8.45
C ASN A 5 -5.37 -1.23 -8.23
N LEU A 6 -5.36 -0.06 -7.59
CA LEU A 6 -6.53 0.78 -7.42
C LEU A 6 -6.50 1.87 -8.48
N TYR A 7 -7.65 2.06 -9.14
CA TYR A 7 -7.86 3.15 -10.07
C TYR A 7 -8.16 4.43 -9.29
N ILE A 8 -7.38 5.47 -9.57
CA ILE A 8 -7.62 6.83 -9.07
C ILE A 8 -8.18 7.64 -10.23
N THR A 9 -9.28 8.35 -9.98
CA THR A 9 -9.93 9.25 -10.93
C THR A 9 -9.46 10.70 -10.74
N GLY A 10 -9.74 11.56 -11.72
CA GLY A 10 -9.34 12.98 -11.66
C GLY A 10 -10.03 13.78 -10.54
N ASP A 11 -11.11 13.26 -9.97
CA ASP A 11 -11.88 13.91 -8.91
C ASP A 11 -11.43 13.48 -7.50
N ASP A 12 -10.54 12.49 -7.40
CA ASP A 12 -10.08 11.97 -6.12
C ASP A 12 -9.04 12.91 -5.48
N LEU A 13 -9.17 13.11 -4.17
CA LEU A 13 -8.13 13.77 -3.37
C LEU A 13 -6.98 12.81 -3.14
N VAL A 14 -5.82 13.16 -3.68
CA VAL A 14 -4.62 12.30 -3.62
C VAL A 14 -3.67 12.81 -2.54
N PRO A 15 -3.21 11.95 -1.62
CA PRO A 15 -2.20 12.32 -0.65
C PRO A 15 -0.84 12.55 -1.32
N ARG A 16 0.17 12.90 -0.52
CA ARG A 16 1.57 12.95 -0.98
C ARG A 16 1.96 11.64 -1.68
N TYR A 17 2.71 11.73 -2.78
CA TYR A 17 3.22 10.54 -3.46
C TYR A 17 4.28 9.80 -2.63
N GLY A 18 4.23 8.48 -2.70
CA GLY A 18 5.16 7.61 -1.99
C GLY A 18 4.49 6.39 -1.36
N VAL A 19 5.22 5.77 -0.44
CA VAL A 19 4.83 4.50 0.19
C VAL A 19 4.23 4.76 1.55
N TYR A 20 3.11 4.09 1.82
CA TYR A 20 2.37 4.16 3.07
C TYR A 20 2.20 2.78 3.71
N VAL A 21 2.15 2.76 5.04
CA VAL A 21 1.46 1.70 5.79
C VAL A 21 -0.04 1.89 5.55
N CYS A 22 -0.73 0.81 5.20
CA CYS A 22 -2.18 0.83 5.07
C CYS A 22 -2.84 -0.35 5.79
N GLN A 23 -4.13 -0.18 6.04
CA GLN A 23 -5.06 -1.27 6.31
C GLN A 23 -5.95 -1.42 5.07
N VAL A 24 -6.16 -2.66 4.63
CA VAL A 24 -7.03 -2.99 3.52
C VAL A 24 -8.21 -3.78 4.06
N ILE A 25 -9.41 -3.31 3.78
CA ILE A 25 -10.66 -3.98 4.15
C ILE A 25 -11.23 -4.57 2.87
N TYR A 26 -11.36 -5.90 2.87
CA TYR A 26 -12.02 -6.63 1.80
C TYR A 26 -13.06 -7.54 2.45
N GLU A 27 -14.32 -7.36 2.06
CA GLU A 27 -15.48 -7.94 2.74
C GLU A 27 -15.46 -7.51 4.23
N GLU A 28 -15.59 -8.44 5.16
CA GLU A 28 -15.56 -8.18 6.61
C GLU A 28 -14.16 -8.42 7.22
N THR A 29 -13.14 -8.64 6.40
CA THR A 29 -11.78 -8.94 6.86
C THR A 29 -10.85 -7.75 6.70
N CYS A 30 -10.17 -7.41 7.80
CA CYS A 30 -9.13 -6.38 7.84
C CYS A 30 -7.75 -7.01 7.65
N TYR A 31 -7.02 -6.53 6.66
CA TYR A 31 -5.64 -6.92 6.36
C TYR A 31 -4.70 -5.74 6.57
N GLY A 32 -3.46 -6.04 6.94
CA GLY A 32 -2.36 -5.07 6.87
C GLY A 32 -1.79 -4.99 5.46
N GLY A 33 -1.12 -3.89 5.13
CA GLY A 33 -0.43 -3.79 3.86
C GLY A 33 0.59 -2.65 3.78
N VAL A 34 1.21 -2.57 2.60
CA VAL A 34 1.87 -1.36 2.12
C VAL A 34 1.23 -0.94 0.81
N ILE A 35 1.15 0.36 0.57
CA ILE A 35 0.61 0.90 -0.67
C ILE A 35 1.56 1.96 -1.23
N ASN A 36 1.89 1.85 -2.51
CA ASN A 36 2.54 2.93 -3.26
C ASN A 36 1.44 3.79 -3.91
N ILE A 37 1.56 5.12 -3.83
CA ILE A 37 0.75 6.07 -4.59
C ILE A 37 1.71 6.93 -5.41
N GLY A 38 1.64 6.82 -6.73
CA GLY A 38 2.61 7.46 -7.61
C GLY A 38 2.30 7.30 -9.09
N TYR A 39 3.14 7.88 -9.94
CA TYR A 39 2.95 7.82 -11.40
C TYR A 39 3.69 6.64 -12.00
N ASN A 40 2.99 5.83 -12.79
CA ASN A 40 3.64 4.79 -13.57
C ASN A 40 4.30 5.42 -14.83
N PRO A 41 5.63 5.39 -14.97
CA PRO A 41 6.33 6.01 -16.10
C PRO A 41 6.17 5.24 -17.42
N THR A 42 5.58 4.04 -17.39
CA THR A 42 5.47 3.15 -18.56
C THR A 42 4.34 3.55 -19.51
N PHE A 43 3.40 4.40 -19.07
CA PHE A 43 2.29 4.87 -19.91
C PHE A 43 2.52 6.32 -20.33
N ASP A 44 2.40 6.60 -21.63
CA ASP A 44 2.52 7.93 -22.21
C ASP A 44 1.46 8.86 -21.56
N GLY A 45 1.93 9.87 -20.81
CA GLY A 45 1.08 10.77 -20.03
C GLY A 45 1.01 10.51 -18.53
N GLY A 46 1.62 9.43 -18.03
CA GLY A 46 1.76 9.14 -16.59
C GLY A 46 0.40 8.89 -15.92
N VAL A 47 0.00 7.63 -15.80
CA VAL A 47 -1.21 7.27 -15.03
C VAL A 47 -0.85 7.26 -13.55
N LEU A 48 -1.57 8.05 -12.76
CA LEU A 48 -1.52 7.97 -11.30
C LEU A 48 -2.13 6.64 -10.87
N VAL A 49 -1.35 5.86 -10.14
CA VAL A 49 -1.75 4.54 -9.65
C VAL A 49 -1.57 4.45 -8.15
N ALA A 50 -2.43 3.66 -7.52
CA ALA A 50 -2.22 3.21 -6.16
C ALA A 50 -2.11 1.68 -6.13
N GLU A 51 -0.96 1.17 -5.69
CA GLU A 51 -0.60 -0.25 -5.77
C GLU A 51 -0.43 -0.80 -4.36
N ALA A 52 -1.38 -1.63 -3.91
CA ALA A 52 -1.39 -2.17 -2.56
C ALA A 52 -0.84 -3.60 -2.54
N HIS A 53 0.22 -3.83 -1.76
CA HIS A 53 0.65 -5.17 -1.37
C HIS A 53 -0.03 -5.55 -0.05
N ILE A 54 -1.04 -6.41 -0.15
CA ILE A 54 -1.83 -6.89 0.98
C ILE A 54 -1.11 -8.06 1.65
N PHE A 55 -0.94 -8.00 2.98
CA PHE A 55 -0.27 -9.02 3.75
C PHE A 55 -1.13 -10.25 3.92
N ASP A 56 -0.49 -11.42 3.87
CA ASP A 56 -1.11 -12.72 4.19
C ASP A 56 -2.39 -12.98 3.36
N PHE A 57 -2.37 -12.48 2.11
CA PHE A 57 -3.51 -12.45 1.19
C PHE A 57 -3.26 -13.35 -0.02
N ASN A 58 -4.20 -14.25 -0.31
CA ASN A 58 -4.10 -15.25 -1.37
C ASN A 58 -5.38 -15.37 -2.22
N LYS A 59 -6.21 -14.33 -2.26
CA LYS A 59 -7.46 -14.30 -3.04
C LYS A 59 -7.29 -13.49 -4.33
N ASP A 60 -8.09 -13.81 -5.34
CA ASP A 60 -8.29 -12.96 -6.51
C ASP A 60 -9.42 -11.95 -6.22
N ILE A 61 -9.13 -10.66 -6.39
CA ILE A 61 -10.05 -9.55 -6.13
C ILE A 61 -10.18 -8.58 -7.32
N TYR A 62 -9.80 -9.00 -8.52
CA TYR A 62 -9.97 -8.14 -9.71
C TYR A 62 -11.44 -7.74 -9.89
N GLY A 63 -11.66 -6.43 -10.09
CA GLY A 63 -13.00 -5.84 -10.24
C GLY A 63 -13.82 -5.81 -8.95
N LYS A 64 -13.23 -6.16 -7.79
CA LYS A 64 -13.92 -6.08 -6.50
C LYS A 64 -13.58 -4.77 -5.78
N PRO A 65 -14.57 -4.15 -5.11
CA PRO A 65 -14.30 -2.99 -4.27
C PRO A 65 -13.50 -3.40 -3.03
N ILE A 66 -12.52 -2.59 -2.66
CA ILE A 66 -11.80 -2.66 -1.40
C ILE A 66 -11.76 -1.27 -0.77
N THR A 67 -11.68 -1.20 0.55
CA THR A 67 -11.40 0.05 1.26
C THR A 67 -9.94 0.04 1.70
N VAL A 68 -9.23 1.14 1.47
CA VAL A 68 -7.84 1.30 1.91
C VAL A 68 -7.73 2.49 2.85
N ASN A 69 -7.37 2.22 4.10
CA ASN A 69 -7.07 3.24 5.09
C ASN A 69 -5.56 3.50 5.11
N LEU A 70 -5.16 4.73 4.80
CA LEU A 70 -3.76 5.15 4.90
C LEU A 70 -3.42 5.47 6.35
N ILE A 71 -2.48 4.72 6.93
CA ILE A 71 -2.15 4.81 8.36
C ILE A 71 -0.94 5.71 8.57
N LYS A 72 0.12 5.52 7.78
CA LYS A 72 1.38 6.25 7.98
C LYS A 72 2.22 6.33 6.72
N TYR A 73 2.67 7.52 6.36
CA TYR A 73 3.68 7.72 5.33
C TYR A 73 5.03 7.11 5.76
N LEU A 74 5.63 6.30 4.90
CA LEU A 74 6.92 5.64 5.15
C LEU A 74 8.09 6.36 4.48
N ARG A 75 7.96 6.65 3.19
CA ARG A 75 9.01 7.23 2.35
C ARG A 75 8.49 7.67 0.99
N GLU A 76 9.31 8.43 0.27
CA GLU A 76 9.07 8.81 -1.12
C GLU A 76 9.34 7.64 -2.08
N GLU A 77 8.89 7.80 -3.33
CA GLU A 77 9.21 6.87 -4.40
C GLU A 77 10.71 6.91 -4.73
N VAL A 78 11.29 5.73 -5.02
CA VAL A 78 12.70 5.59 -5.34
C VAL A 78 12.81 4.87 -6.68
N LYS A 79 13.60 5.43 -7.61
CA LYS A 79 13.93 4.74 -8.86
C LYS A 79 14.96 3.65 -8.58
N PHE A 80 14.64 2.42 -8.99
CA PHE A 80 15.52 1.28 -8.81
C PHE A 80 16.21 0.92 -10.11
N THR A 81 17.50 0.61 -10.03
CA THR A 81 18.33 0.18 -11.17
C THR A 81 18.29 -1.33 -11.42
N GLY A 82 17.49 -2.09 -10.65
CA GLY A 82 17.35 -3.54 -10.83
C GLY A 82 16.35 -4.22 -9.91
N VAL A 83 15.92 -5.42 -10.28
CA VAL A 83 14.89 -6.19 -9.56
C VAL A 83 15.32 -6.56 -8.13
N ALA A 84 16.60 -6.90 -7.93
CA ALA A 84 17.12 -7.26 -6.61
C ALA A 84 17.10 -6.08 -5.62
N SER A 85 17.42 -4.86 -6.09
CA SER A 85 17.38 -3.67 -5.25
C SER A 85 15.94 -3.28 -4.91
N LEU A 86 15.03 -3.36 -5.88
CA LEU A 86 13.59 -3.18 -5.67
C LEU A 86 13.05 -4.15 -4.60
N ALA A 87 13.30 -5.46 -4.75
CA ALA A 87 12.79 -6.47 -3.82
C ALA A 87 13.27 -6.24 -2.38
N ARG A 88 14.55 -5.85 -2.21
CA ARG A 88 15.10 -5.53 -0.88
C ARG A 88 14.44 -4.32 -0.24
N TYR A 89 14.08 -3.30 -1.03
CA TYR A 89 13.39 -2.12 -0.51
C TYR A 89 11.96 -2.46 -0.11
N ILE A 90 11.22 -3.18 -0.96
CA ILE A 90 9.86 -3.62 -0.62
C ILE A 90 9.87 -4.47 0.66
N ALA A 91 10.84 -5.39 0.81
CA ALA A 91 10.96 -6.20 2.02
C ALA A 91 11.14 -5.34 3.29
N LYS A 92 11.94 -4.26 3.22
CA LYS A 92 12.12 -3.31 4.33
C LYS A 92 10.83 -2.54 4.63
N ASP A 93 10.09 -2.13 3.61
CA ASP A 93 8.81 -1.44 3.77
C ASP A 93 7.78 -2.35 4.44
N VAL A 94 7.71 -3.63 4.03
CA VAL A 94 6.86 -4.66 4.64
C VAL A 94 7.23 -4.87 6.11
N GLU A 95 8.52 -5.05 6.43
CA GLU A 95 8.99 -5.24 7.80
C GLU A 95 8.61 -4.03 8.69
N ARG A 96 8.86 -2.81 8.20
CA ARG A 96 8.53 -1.58 8.92
C ARG A 96 7.03 -1.41 9.11
N SER A 97 6.23 -1.73 8.09
CA SER A 97 4.77 -1.69 8.15
C SER A 97 4.22 -2.66 9.19
N ARG A 98 4.68 -3.92 9.20
CA ARG A 98 4.26 -4.91 10.20
C ARG A 98 4.57 -4.46 11.63
N LYS A 99 5.75 -3.86 11.88
CA LYS A 99 6.09 -3.30 13.20
C LYS A 99 5.14 -2.17 13.62
N ILE A 100 4.79 -1.27 12.70
CA ILE A 100 3.87 -0.16 12.97
C ILE A 100 2.47 -0.68 13.27
N LEU A 101 1.96 -1.62 12.47
CA LEU A 101 0.64 -2.21 12.65
C LEU A 101 0.53 -2.98 13.98
N ALA A 102 1.55 -3.77 14.33
CA ALA A 102 1.59 -4.47 15.62
C ALA A 102 1.57 -3.50 16.81
N ALA A 103 2.32 -2.39 16.72
CA ALA A 103 2.33 -1.37 17.77
C ALA A 103 0.99 -0.63 17.89
N LEU A 104 0.21 -0.50 16.82
CA LEU A 104 -1.13 0.09 16.85
C LEU A 104 -2.16 -0.87 17.43
N ALA A 105 -2.11 -2.15 17.06
CA ALA A 105 -2.98 -3.17 17.63
C ALA A 105 -2.81 -3.31 19.15
N GLY A 106 -1.56 -3.23 19.64
CA GLY A 106 -1.27 -3.23 21.08
C GLY A 106 -1.77 -1.99 21.84
N LYS A 107 -1.99 -0.86 21.14
CA LYS A 107 -2.54 0.37 21.75
C LYS A 107 -4.07 0.42 21.72
N GLN A 108 -4.72 -0.38 20.89
CA GLN A 108 -6.17 -0.40 20.75
C GLN A 108 -6.87 -1.14 21.90
N GLY A 109 -6.12 -1.78 22.79
CA GLY A 109 -6.60 -2.33 24.06
C GLY A 109 -6.70 -1.31 25.21
N ASP A 110 -6.28 -0.05 25.01
CA ASP A 110 -6.19 0.98 26.06
C ASP A 110 -6.95 2.28 25.73
N LEU A 111 -7.84 2.29 24.73
CA LEU A 111 -8.78 3.41 24.57
C LEU A 111 -10.06 3.15 25.38
N PRO A 112 -10.50 4.10 26.22
CA PRO A 112 -11.74 3.99 27.01
C PRO A 112 -12.99 3.92 26.14
#